data_AF-A0A923PU96-F1
#
_entry.id   AF-A0A923PU96-F1
#
_cell.length_a   1.000
_cell.length_b   1.000
_cell.length_c   1.000
_cell.angle_alpha   90.00
_cell.angle_beta   90.00
_cell.angle_gamma   90.00
#
_symmetry.space_group_name_H-M   'P 1'
#
loop_
_entity.id
_entity.type
_entity.pdbx_description
1 polymer ?
#
loop_
_entity_poly.entity_id
_entity_poly.type
_entity_poly.pdbx_seq_one_letter_code
_entity_poly.pdbx_strand_id
1 'polypeptide(L)'
;MAAAIPPPTLELAELSAVLGPANTREVTRTFLHDTPQLIADLARVIASETGDSPCQLAAHSLKSTAQLVGAHALSALAAALEARLIAAGPAPTPAEIEIFRAEFARFRTVLGPFVAS
;
A
#
# COMPACT_ATOMS: atom_id res chain seq x y z
N MET A 1 0.97 -25.93 21.19
CA MET A 1 1.22 -24.49 20.94
C MET A 1 1.17 -24.30 19.43
N ALA A 2 0.19 -23.56 18.89
CA ALA A 2 0.18 -23.26 17.46
C ALA A 2 1.44 -22.44 17.15
N ALA A 3 2.25 -22.88 16.18
CA ALA A 3 3.42 -22.14 15.75
C ALA A 3 2.96 -20.84 15.08
N ALA A 4 3.58 -19.72 15.48
CA ALA A 4 3.28 -18.43 14.86
C ALA A 4 3.56 -18.50 13.36
N ILE A 5 2.62 -18.00 12.54
CA ILE A 5 2.80 -17.96 11.09
C ILE A 5 3.99 -17.04 10.77
N PRO A 6 4.96 -17.51 9.96
CA PRO A 6 6.12 -16.70 9.60
C PRO A 6 5.72 -15.51 8.72
N PRO A 7 6.54 -14.44 8.70
CA PRO A 7 6.31 -13.30 7.81
C PRO A 7 6.22 -13.74 6.33
N PRO A 8 5.21 -13.28 5.58
CA PRO A 8 4.95 -13.75 4.23
C PRO A 8 5.85 -13.11 3.16
N THR A 9 6.58 -12.05 3.51
CA THR A 9 7.52 -11.34 2.64
C THR A 9 8.87 -11.20 3.32
N LEU A 10 9.93 -10.99 2.53
CA LEU A 10 11.26 -10.73 3.05
C LEU A 10 11.28 -9.44 3.88
N GLU A 11 10.60 -8.40 3.42
CA GLU A 11 10.53 -7.10 4.10
C GLU A 11 9.88 -7.23 5.48
N LEU A 12 8.81 -8.02 5.59
CA LEU A 12 8.20 -8.30 6.90
C LEU A 12 9.08 -9.20 7.77
N ALA A 13 9.89 -10.09 7.17
CA ALA A 13 10.85 -10.89 7.91
C ALA A 13 11.99 -10.02 8.49
N GLU A 14 12.54 -9.13 7.68
CA GLU A 14 13.54 -8.15 8.09
C GLU A 14 12.97 -7.19 9.16
N LEU A 15 11.75 -6.69 8.93
CA LEU A 15 11.07 -5.84 9.91
C LEU A 15 10.80 -6.59 11.22
N SER A 16 10.45 -7.88 11.16
CA SER A 16 10.28 -8.73 12.35
C SER A 16 11.60 -8.96 13.09
N ALA A 17 12.73 -9.04 12.39
CA ALA A 17 14.04 -9.17 13.01
C ALA A 17 14.44 -7.91 13.79
N VAL A 18 13.97 -6.74 13.37
CA VAL A 18 14.28 -5.46 14.02
C VAL A 18 13.26 -5.10 15.12
N LEU A 19 11.97 -5.20 14.83
CA LEU A 19 10.89 -4.73 15.72
C LEU A 19 10.28 -5.84 16.59
N GLY A 20 10.55 -7.10 16.26
CA GLY A 20 9.88 -8.26 16.83
C GLY A 20 8.53 -8.57 16.16
N PRO A 21 8.09 -9.84 16.21
CA PRO A 21 6.93 -10.32 15.44
C PRO A 21 5.60 -9.66 15.82
N ALA A 22 5.42 -9.27 17.10
CA ALA A 22 4.20 -8.61 17.55
C ALA A 22 4.07 -7.20 16.95
N ASN A 23 5.14 -6.40 17.01
CA ASN A 23 5.15 -5.05 16.45
C ASN A 23 5.05 -5.07 14.92
N THR A 24 5.68 -6.03 14.26
CA THR A 24 5.54 -6.19 12.80
C THR A 24 4.11 -6.53 12.39
N ARG A 25 3.39 -7.35 13.17
CA ARG A 25 1.96 -7.58 12.94
C ARG A 25 1.15 -6.30 13.11
N GLU A 26 1.43 -5.49 14.12
CA GLU A 26 0.75 -4.19 14.29
C GLU A 26 1.01 -3.25 13.10
N VAL A 27 2.25 -3.12 12.64
CA VAL A 27 2.58 -2.33 11.44
C VAL A 27 1.82 -2.86 10.21
N THR A 28 1.73 -4.19 10.07
CA THR A 28 0.98 -4.82 8.98
C THR A 28 -0.52 -4.54 9.08
N ARG A 29 -1.10 -4.53 10.29
CA ARG A 29 -2.50 -4.16 10.53
C ARG A 29 -2.76 -2.70 10.19
N THR A 30 -1.87 -1.80 10.57
CA THR A 30 -1.92 -0.38 10.19
C THR A 30 -1.89 -0.22 8.68
N PHE A 31 -0.98 -0.91 7.98
CA PHE A 31 -0.96 -0.92 6.52
C PHE A 31 -2.29 -1.38 5.91
N LEU A 32 -2.87 -2.48 6.41
CA LEU A 32 -4.16 -3.00 5.94
C LEU A 32 -5.33 -2.04 6.22
N HIS A 33 -5.25 -1.26 7.30
CA HIS A 33 -6.25 -0.27 7.70
C HIS A 33 -6.18 1.01 6.86
N ASP A 34 -4.97 1.54 6.66
CA ASP A 34 -4.75 2.86 6.05
C ASP A 34 -4.79 2.82 4.51
N THR A 35 -4.32 1.73 3.91
CA THR A 35 -4.21 1.62 2.44
C THR A 35 -5.54 1.84 1.69
N PRO A 36 -6.69 1.30 2.13
CA PRO A 36 -7.98 1.60 1.51
C PRO A 36 -8.30 3.10 1.46
N GLN A 37 -7.94 3.86 2.50
CA GLN A 37 -8.16 5.30 2.56
C GLN A 37 -7.23 6.04 1.58
N LEU A 38 -5.94 5.64 1.51
CA LEU A 38 -5.01 6.20 0.51
C LEU A 38 -5.50 5.98 -0.92
N ILE A 39 -6.02 4.79 -1.24
CA ILE A 39 -6.60 4.51 -2.56
C ILE A 39 -7.87 5.34 -2.81
N ALA A 40 -8.70 5.57 -1.78
CA ALA A 40 -9.85 6.46 -1.90
C ALA A 40 -9.43 7.92 -2.13
N ASP A 41 -8.32 8.37 -1.54
CA ASP A 41 -7.79 9.72 -1.72
C ASP A 41 -7.29 9.93 -3.15
N LEU A 42 -6.63 8.93 -3.74
CA LEU A 42 -6.28 8.92 -5.17
C LEU A 42 -7.52 9.03 -6.05
N ALA A 43 -8.63 8.37 -5.68
CA ALA A 43 -9.88 8.44 -6.43
C ALA A 43 -10.60 9.80 -6.30
N ARG A 44 -10.47 10.48 -5.15
CA ARG A 44 -11.12 11.78 -4.90
C ARG A 44 -10.57 12.90 -5.79
N VAL A 45 -9.30 12.81 -6.19
CA VAL A 45 -8.67 13.77 -7.10
C VAL A 45 -9.34 13.74 -8.49
N ILE A 46 -9.87 12.60 -8.92
CA ILE A 46 -10.64 12.48 -10.17
C ILE A 46 -11.89 13.39 -10.13
N ALA A 47 -12.47 13.60 -8.96
CA ALA A 47 -13.69 14.38 -8.78
C ALA A 47 -13.44 15.86 -8.48
N SER A 48 -12.19 16.28 -8.28
CA SER A 48 -11.81 17.62 -7.83
C SER A 48 -10.82 18.23 -8.81
N GLU A 49 -11.21 19.29 -9.52
CA GLU A 49 -10.31 20.08 -10.40
C GLU A 49 -9.17 20.78 -9.63
N THR A 50 -9.15 20.70 -8.30
CA THR A 50 -8.14 21.31 -7.44
C THR A 50 -6.97 20.37 -7.11
N GLY A 51 -5.90 20.48 -7.90
CA GLY A 51 -4.50 20.39 -7.45
C GLY A 51 -3.82 19.02 -7.45
N ASP A 52 -2.66 18.94 -8.12
CA ASP A 52 -1.80 17.75 -8.19
C ASP A 52 -1.21 17.31 -6.83
N SER A 53 -1.12 18.24 -5.86
CA SER A 53 -0.35 18.04 -4.62
C SER A 53 -0.94 16.96 -3.67
N PRO A 54 -2.25 16.91 -3.37
CA PRO A 54 -2.82 15.83 -2.55
C PRO A 54 -2.72 14.44 -3.21
N CYS A 55 -2.85 14.37 -4.54
CA CYS A 55 -2.71 13.13 -5.29
C CYS A 55 -1.28 12.59 -5.25
N GLN A 56 -0.31 13.49 -5.44
CA GLN A 56 1.11 13.17 -5.35
C GLN A 56 1.46 12.64 -3.96
N LEU A 57 0.96 13.29 -2.90
CA LEU A 57 1.18 12.85 -1.52
C LEU A 57 0.58 11.46 -1.26
N ALA A 58 -0.66 11.22 -1.69
CA ALA A 58 -1.29 9.90 -1.55
C ALA A 58 -0.51 8.80 -2.31
N ALA A 59 -0.04 9.09 -3.52
CA ALA A 59 0.78 8.15 -4.30
C ALA A 59 2.14 7.90 -3.62
N HIS A 60 2.79 8.95 -3.12
CA HIS A 60 4.06 8.87 -2.39
C HIS A 60 3.94 8.02 -1.11
N SER A 61 2.90 8.28 -0.31
CA SER A 61 2.60 7.51 0.90
C SER A 61 2.33 6.06 0.57
N LEU A 62 1.48 5.78 -0.42
CA LEU A 62 1.14 4.42 -0.82
C LEU A 62 2.36 3.62 -1.31
N LYS A 63 3.24 4.25 -2.09
CA LYS A 63 4.50 3.63 -2.53
C LYS A 63 5.34 3.17 -1.33
N SER A 64 5.58 4.08 -0.39
CA SER A 64 6.48 3.82 0.74
C SER A 64 5.91 2.78 1.69
N THR A 65 4.62 2.87 2.02
CA THR A 65 3.97 1.90 2.92
C THR A 65 3.84 0.53 2.27
N ALA A 66 3.57 0.45 0.96
CA ALA A 66 3.57 -0.79 0.20
C ALA A 66 4.97 -1.43 0.16
N GLN A 67 6.03 -0.63 -0.05
CA GLN A 67 7.40 -1.14 -0.04
C GLN A 67 7.78 -1.73 1.32
N LEU A 68 7.40 -1.08 2.42
CA LEU A 68 7.73 -1.51 3.78
C LEU A 68 7.22 -2.92 4.12
N VAL A 69 6.08 -3.33 3.55
CA VAL A 69 5.46 -4.64 3.81
C VAL A 69 5.75 -5.67 2.71
N GLY A 70 6.51 -5.29 1.67
CA GLY A 70 6.81 -6.16 0.52
C GLY A 70 5.69 -6.25 -0.53
N ALA A 71 4.77 -5.29 -0.57
CA ALA A 71 3.74 -5.19 -1.60
C ALA A 71 4.31 -4.58 -2.89
N HIS A 72 5.32 -5.20 -3.50
CA HIS A 72 6.12 -4.60 -4.58
C HIS A 72 5.31 -4.17 -5.80
N ALA A 73 4.30 -4.96 -6.21
CA ALA A 73 3.46 -4.59 -7.34
C ALA A 73 2.61 -3.35 -7.04
N LEU A 74 2.06 -3.23 -5.82
CA LEU A 74 1.35 -2.03 -5.38
C LEU A 74 2.29 -0.82 -5.29
N SER A 75 3.51 -1.02 -4.78
CA SER A 75 4.56 0.00 -4.73
C SER A 75 4.93 0.49 -6.13
N ALA A 76 5.08 -0.41 -7.11
CA ALA A 76 5.38 -0.07 -8.49
C ALA A 76 4.27 0.73 -9.17
N LEU A 77 3.00 0.35 -8.95
CA LEU A 77 1.85 1.11 -9.44
C LEU A 77 1.85 2.53 -8.86
N ALA A 78 2.08 2.66 -7.56
CA ALA A 78 2.14 3.95 -6.87
C ALA A 78 3.31 4.81 -7.36
N ALA A 79 4.49 4.22 -7.59
CA ALA A 79 5.66 4.90 -8.12
C ALA A 79 5.44 5.42 -9.55
N ALA A 80 4.80 4.61 -10.41
CA ALA A 80 4.47 5.03 -11.77
C ALA A 80 3.48 6.22 -11.79
N LEU A 81 2.47 6.19 -10.90
CA LEU A 81 1.53 7.28 -10.73
C LEU A 81 2.23 8.54 -10.18
N GLU A 82 3.03 8.41 -9.13
CA GLU A 82 3.78 9.51 -8.53
C GLU A 82 4.69 10.20 -9.56
N ALA A 83 5.47 9.43 -10.33
CA ALA A 83 6.34 9.98 -11.36
C ALA A 83 5.55 10.73 -12.45
N ARG A 84 4.40 10.19 -12.86
CA ARG A 84 3.51 10.83 -13.83
C ARG A 84 2.96 12.16 -13.30
N LEU A 85 2.53 12.19 -12.03
CA LEU A 85 2.00 13.40 -11.40
C LEU A 85 3.09 14.47 -11.19
N ILE A 86 4.32 14.07 -10.86
CA ILE A 86 5.47 14.99 -10.75
C ILE A 86 5.76 15.67 -12.10
N ALA A 87 5.60 14.92 -13.19
CA ALA A 87 5.76 15.44 -14.54
C ALA A 87 4.57 16.29 -15.04
N ALA A 88 3.65 16.69 -14.17
CA ALA A 88 2.38 17.34 -14.51
C ALA A 88 1.56 16.56 -15.55
N GLY A 89 1.69 15.22 -15.53
CA GLY A 89 0.85 14.32 -16.30
C GLY A 89 -0.57 14.25 -15.72
N PRO A 90 -1.48 13.54 -16.40
CA PRO A 90 -2.88 13.48 -15.98
C PRO A 90 -3.03 12.85 -14.58
N ALA A 91 -4.19 13.05 -13.96
CA ALA A 91 -4.63 12.32 -12.77
C ALA A 91 -4.86 10.82 -13.07
N PRO A 92 -4.94 9.93 -12.06
CA PRO A 92 -5.28 8.53 -12.30
C PRO A 92 -6.70 8.41 -12.88
N THR A 93 -6.89 7.48 -13.80
CA THR A 93 -8.22 7.16 -14.35
C THR A 93 -8.98 6.22 -13.41
N PRO A 94 -10.32 6.15 -13.49
CA PRO A 94 -11.09 5.18 -12.71
C PRO A 94 -10.64 3.72 -12.92
N ALA A 95 -10.23 3.36 -14.14
CA ALA A 95 -9.71 2.03 -14.44
C ALA A 95 -8.38 1.75 -13.72
N GLU A 96 -7.49 2.74 -13.65
CA GLU A 96 -6.25 2.63 -12.87
C GLU A 96 -6.53 2.46 -11.38
N ILE A 97 -7.49 3.20 -10.81
CA ILE A 97 -7.90 3.04 -9.41
C ILE A 97 -8.37 1.60 -9.13
N GLU A 98 -9.13 0.99 -10.03
CA GLU A 98 -9.55 -0.41 -9.86
C GLU A 98 -8.36 -1.39 -9.91
N ILE A 99 -7.30 -1.09 -10.67
CA ILE A 99 -6.06 -1.88 -10.64
C ILE A 99 -5.40 -1.78 -9.25
N PHE A 100 -5.34 -0.58 -8.64
CA PHE A 100 -4.83 -0.42 -7.27
C PHE A 100 -5.66 -1.23 -6.26
N ARG A 101 -7.00 -1.19 -6.37
CA ARG A 101 -7.90 -1.96 -5.48
C ARG A 101 -7.71 -3.46 -5.64
N ALA A 102 -7.62 -3.95 -6.87
CA ALA A 102 -7.44 -5.36 -7.17
C ALA A 102 -6.09 -5.87 -6.62
N GLU A 103 -5.02 -5.11 -6.82
CA GLU A 103 -3.70 -5.49 -6.34
C GLU A 103 -3.62 -5.46 -4.80
N PHE A 104 -4.21 -4.45 -4.16
CA PHE A 104 -4.32 -4.43 -2.70
C PHE A 104 -5.15 -5.60 -2.17
N ALA A 105 -6.30 -5.90 -2.80
CA ALA A 105 -7.14 -7.02 -2.41
C ALA A 105 -6.39 -8.36 -2.52
N ARG A 106 -5.62 -8.56 -3.59
CA ARG A 106 -4.73 -9.70 -3.78
C ARG A 106 -3.74 -9.81 -2.63
N PHE A 107 -2.99 -8.75 -2.36
CA PHE A 107 -1.96 -8.77 -1.31
C PHE A 107 -2.55 -8.95 0.10
N ARG A 108 -3.72 -8.38 0.39
CA ARG A 108 -4.43 -8.58 1.65
C ARG A 108 -4.71 -10.06 1.95
N THR A 109 -4.99 -10.88 0.93
CA THR A 109 -5.20 -12.33 1.15
C THR A 109 -3.92 -13.03 1.61
N VAL A 110 -2.76 -12.58 1.15
CA VAL A 110 -1.44 -13.07 1.57
C VAL A 110 -1.14 -12.66 3.02
N LEU A 111 -1.49 -11.43 3.41
CA LEU A 111 -1.26 -10.92 4.77
C LEU A 111 -2.23 -11.48 5.82
N GLY A 112 -3.44 -11.89 5.41
CA GLY A 112 -4.52 -12.32 6.29
C GLY A 112 -4.10 -13.36 7.35
N PRO A 113 -3.47 -14.48 6.97
CA PRO A 113 -3.00 -15.47 7.93
C PRO A 113 -1.96 -14.91 8.91
N PHE A 114 -1.02 -14.10 8.43
CA PHE A 114 0.07 -13.54 9.25
C PHE A 114 -0.43 -12.62 10.37
N VAL A 115 -1.45 -11.80 10.09
CA VAL A 115 -2.04 -10.87 11.07
C VAL A 115 -3.09 -11.53 11.97
N ALA A 116 -3.62 -12.70 11.60
CA ALA A 116 -4.58 -13.47 12.39
C ALA A 116 -3.92 -14.47 13.35
N SER A 117 -2.62 -14.76 13.16
CA SER A 117 -1.77 -15.59 14.02
C SER A 117 -1.24 -14.84 15.23
#